data_AF-A0A0F7ZJL0-F1
#
_entry.id   AF-A0A0F7ZJL0-F1
#
_cell.length_a   1.000
_cell.length_b   1.000
_cell.length_c   1.000
_cell.angle_alpha   90.00
_cell.angle_beta   90.00
_cell.angle_gamma   90.00
#
_symmetry.space_group_name_H-M   'P 1'
#
loop_
_entity.id
_entity.type
_entity.pdbx_description
1 polymer ?
#
loop_
_entity_poly.entity_id
_entity_poly.type
_entity_poly.pdbx_seq_one_letter_code
_entity_poly.pdbx_strand_id
1 'polypeptide(L)'
;MEARIQEALQYIGDFPDAKVAKVAREFGVPRNRLRYRLEGRPPKSGRRATNLKLSQPEETALCLYIDRLDNINLAVRPEFVTDAANHILHERSGQADFVVGSKWTSRFLRRHGYFKKLQKKLHSERQASEDLTRVNQYFQNLQKVIQEEGIPPEDIWNMDETGFRIGVGKDQLIVTKRDRAHYFGIPENRESATAIEAISASGAFIPAFLILSGQMHMTSWYQLPELDPDTVIRPTPTGYSNDEISLEWLQHFDKHSAKTSRSSKRLSSRWSRLSPYKTVHSVLRRTRHYSICLWMLWFSSR
;
A
#
# COMPACT_ATOMS: atom_id res chain seq x y z
N MET A 1 -13.01 15.95 38.13
CA MET A 1 -12.13 16.56 39.17
C MET A 1 -12.17 18.09 39.09
N GLU A 2 -11.85 18.71 37.96
CA GLU A 2 -11.85 20.18 37.82
C GLU A 2 -13.25 20.81 37.90
N ALA A 3 -14.28 20.16 37.34
CA ALA A 3 -15.68 20.60 37.47
C ALA A 3 -16.14 20.67 38.95
N ARG A 4 -15.91 19.61 39.73
CA ARG A 4 -16.19 19.56 41.17
C ARG A 4 -15.49 20.65 41.99
N ILE A 5 -14.33 21.13 41.51
CA ILE A 5 -13.63 22.25 42.17
C ILE A 5 -14.33 23.57 41.86
N GLN A 6 -14.86 23.76 40.66
CA GLN A 6 -15.66 24.95 40.33
C GLN A 6 -16.97 24.99 41.10
N GLU A 7 -17.66 23.86 41.24
CA GLU A 7 -18.86 23.73 42.09
C GLU A 7 -18.56 24.07 43.56
N ALA A 8 -17.43 23.58 44.09
CA ALA A 8 -16.99 23.90 45.45
C ALA A 8 -16.61 25.38 45.63
N LEU A 9 -16.08 26.04 44.60
CA LEU A 9 -15.79 27.49 44.62
C LEU A 9 -17.08 28.31 44.58
N GLN A 10 -18.06 27.90 43.77
CA GLN A 10 -19.38 28.53 43.73
C GLN A 10 -20.03 28.48 45.12
N TYR A 11 -20.03 27.29 45.74
CA TYR A 11 -20.56 27.11 47.10
C TYR A 11 -19.87 28.00 48.15
N ILE A 12 -18.55 28.19 48.07
CA ILE A 12 -17.83 29.10 48.97
C ILE A 12 -18.19 30.57 48.70
N GLY A 13 -18.48 30.94 47.45
CA GLY A 13 -18.98 32.26 47.10
C GLY A 13 -20.38 32.52 47.66
N ASP A 14 -21.25 31.51 47.60
CA ASP A 14 -22.63 31.59 48.11
C ASP A 14 -22.69 31.55 49.65
N PHE A 15 -21.70 30.94 50.32
CA PHE A 15 -21.60 30.83 51.78
C PHE A 15 -20.21 31.25 52.29
N PRO A 16 -19.96 32.56 52.51
CA PRO A 16 -18.64 33.08 52.88
C PRO A 16 -18.05 32.52 54.18
N ASP A 17 -18.89 32.13 55.13
CA ASP A 17 -18.47 31.55 56.43
C ASP A 17 -18.15 30.04 56.35
N ALA A 18 -18.32 29.42 55.18
CA ALA A 18 -18.09 28.00 55.01
C ALA A 18 -16.60 27.64 55.16
N LYS A 19 -16.29 26.74 56.10
CA LYS A 19 -14.93 26.23 56.28
C LYS A 19 -14.49 25.44 55.03
N VAL A 20 -13.45 25.91 54.34
CA VAL A 20 -12.85 25.28 53.14
C VAL A 20 -12.58 23.78 53.32
N ALA A 21 -12.21 23.33 54.52
CA ALA A 21 -11.97 21.91 54.80
C ALA A 21 -13.27 21.06 54.78
N LYS A 22 -14.40 21.63 55.23
CA LYS A 22 -15.71 20.98 55.19
C LYS A 22 -16.20 20.89 53.75
N VAL A 23 -16.13 21.99 53.01
CA VAL A 23 -16.49 22.05 51.59
C VAL A 23 -15.64 21.08 50.77
N ALA A 24 -14.32 21.03 50.99
CA ALA A 24 -13.45 20.08 50.29
C ALA A 24 -13.88 18.61 50.50
N ARG A 25 -14.31 18.25 51.71
CA ARG A 25 -14.78 16.91 52.03
C ARG A 25 -16.14 16.60 51.40
N GLU A 26 -17.06 17.55 51.48
CA GLU A 26 -18.44 17.44 50.94
C GLU A 26 -18.43 17.30 49.41
N PHE A 27 -17.64 18.12 48.74
CA PHE A 27 -17.46 18.05 47.28
C PHE A 27 -16.41 17.02 46.86
N GLY A 28 -15.81 16.27 47.80
CA GLY A 28 -14.79 15.24 47.59
C GLY A 28 -13.61 15.68 46.72
N VAL A 29 -13.10 16.89 46.97
CA VAL A 29 -11.92 17.47 46.32
C VAL A 29 -10.76 17.63 47.32
N PRO A 30 -9.49 17.48 46.91
CA PRO A 30 -8.37 17.72 47.82
C PRO A 30 -8.34 19.18 48.32
N ARG A 31 -8.33 19.37 49.64
CA ARG A 31 -8.33 20.69 50.31
C ARG A 31 -7.29 21.66 49.72
N ASN A 32 -6.06 21.18 49.51
CA ASN A 32 -4.97 22.01 48.95
C ASN A 32 -5.29 22.49 47.53
N ARG A 33 -5.96 21.67 46.72
CA ARG A 33 -6.31 22.03 45.34
C ARG A 33 -7.45 23.06 45.29
N LEU A 34 -8.43 22.94 46.19
CA LEU A 34 -9.48 23.94 46.37
C LEU A 34 -8.90 25.28 46.87
N ARG A 35 -8.01 25.24 47.87
CA ARG A 35 -7.30 26.44 48.37
C ARG A 35 -6.49 27.13 47.26
N TYR A 36 -5.74 26.38 46.46
CA TYR A 36 -5.01 26.97 45.33
C TYR A 36 -5.90 27.69 44.33
N ARG A 37 -7.16 27.27 44.16
CA ARG A 37 -8.10 27.97 43.28
C ARG A 37 -8.70 29.21 43.89
N LEU A 38 -8.97 29.21 45.20
CA LEU A 38 -9.32 30.43 45.94
C LEU A 38 -8.20 31.48 45.88
N GLU A 39 -6.94 31.03 45.90
CA GLU A 39 -5.75 31.88 45.71
C GLU A 39 -5.50 32.26 44.23
N GLY A 40 -6.42 31.97 43.31
CA GLY A 40 -6.31 32.34 41.90
C GLY A 40 -5.29 31.54 41.08
N ARG A 41 -4.76 30.41 41.59
CA ARG A 41 -3.79 29.58 40.84
C ARG A 41 -4.51 28.67 39.84
N PRO A 42 -4.38 28.87 38.53
CA PRO A 42 -5.12 28.10 37.53
C PRO A 42 -4.66 26.63 37.49
N PRO A 43 -5.51 25.71 36.96
CA PRO A 43 -5.14 24.31 36.77
C PRO A 43 -3.82 24.17 36.00
N LYS A 44 -3.08 23.09 36.25
CA LYS A 44 -1.93 22.73 35.40
C LYS A 44 -2.38 22.27 34.01
N SER A 45 -3.56 21.65 33.92
CA SER A 45 -4.17 21.27 32.65
C SER A 45 -4.51 22.52 31.85
N GLY A 46 -4.03 22.61 30.61
CA GLY A 46 -4.24 23.77 29.74
C GLY A 46 -3.25 24.92 29.92
N ARG A 47 -2.30 24.85 30.88
CA ARG A 47 -1.21 25.83 30.93
C ARG A 47 -0.34 25.71 29.68
N ARG A 48 -0.04 26.87 29.07
CA ARG A 48 0.95 26.97 28.00
C ARG A 48 2.30 26.46 28.51
N ALA A 49 2.96 25.65 27.70
CA ALA A 49 4.31 25.19 27.99
C ALA A 49 5.24 26.41 28.06
N THR A 50 5.86 26.62 29.22
CA THR A 50 6.63 27.84 29.52
C THR A 50 8.04 27.80 28.94
N ASN A 51 8.51 26.62 28.50
CA ASN A 51 9.86 26.37 27.99
C ASN A 51 9.83 25.81 26.56
N LEU A 52 9.09 26.47 25.66
CA LEU A 52 9.16 26.14 24.23
C LEU A 52 10.41 26.80 23.63
N LYS A 53 11.21 26.03 22.88
CA LYS A 53 12.40 26.56 22.20
C LYS A 53 12.02 27.50 21.06
N LEU A 54 10.93 27.24 20.37
CA LEU A 54 10.40 28.09 19.31
C LEU A 54 9.28 28.98 19.83
N SER A 55 9.19 30.19 19.27
CA SER A 55 8.11 31.12 19.52
C SER A 55 6.83 30.66 18.82
N GLN A 56 5.68 31.23 19.22
CA GLN A 56 4.40 30.87 18.60
C GLN A 56 4.36 31.18 17.09
N PRO A 57 4.88 32.33 16.60
CA PRO A 57 4.98 32.57 15.16
C PRO A 57 5.87 31.56 14.43
N GLU A 58 7.00 31.16 15.03
CA GLU A 58 7.91 30.18 14.43
C GLU A 58 7.29 28.78 14.33
N GLU A 59 6.59 28.33 15.38
CA GLU A 59 5.85 27.07 15.32
C GLU A 59 4.73 27.13 14.27
N THR A 60 4.08 28.28 14.11
CA THR A 60 3.04 28.48 13.08
C THR A 60 3.64 28.42 11.67
N ALA A 61 4.76 29.08 11.43
CA ALA A 61 5.47 29.04 10.16
C ALA A 61 5.89 27.60 9.81
N LEU A 62 6.35 26.83 10.80
CA LEU A 62 6.72 25.43 10.60
C LEU A 62 5.51 24.53 10.27
N CYS A 63 4.33 24.80 10.85
CA CYS A 63 3.09 24.10 10.47
C CYS A 63 2.72 24.41 9.01
N LEU A 64 2.71 25.69 8.62
CA LEU A 64 2.43 26.11 7.24
C LEU A 64 3.40 25.49 6.23
N TYR A 65 4.67 25.35 6.61
CA TYR A 65 5.68 24.67 5.80
C TYR A 65 5.35 23.19 5.59
N ILE A 66 4.99 22.46 6.66
CA ILE A 66 4.57 21.06 6.59
C ILE A 66 3.33 20.92 5.69
N ASP A 67 2.32 21.75 5.89
CA ASP A 67 1.06 21.71 5.14
C ASP A 67 1.30 22.00 3.65
N ARG A 68 2.21 22.93 3.33
CA ARG A 68 2.58 23.22 1.93
C ARG A 68 3.23 22.01 1.26
N LEU A 69 4.11 21.30 1.95
CA LEU A 69 4.77 20.11 1.41
C LEU A 69 3.78 18.96 1.20
N ASP A 70 2.85 18.78 2.13
CA ASP A 70 1.79 17.76 2.01
C ASP A 70 0.88 18.04 0.81
N ASN A 71 0.50 19.31 0.59
CA ASN A 71 -0.32 19.73 -0.56
C ASN A 71 0.33 19.47 -1.93
N ILE A 72 1.67 19.41 -2.01
CA ILE A 72 2.39 19.08 -3.24
C ILE A 72 2.80 17.59 -3.31
N ASN A 73 2.17 16.75 -2.48
CA ASN A 73 2.42 15.31 -2.38
C ASN A 73 3.87 14.93 -2.02
N LEU A 74 4.59 15.80 -1.29
CA LEU A 74 5.91 15.48 -0.76
C LEU A 74 5.80 14.94 0.66
N ALA A 75 6.24 13.69 0.85
CA ALA A 75 6.26 13.05 2.14
C ALA A 75 7.27 13.73 3.09
N VAL A 76 6.78 14.46 4.09
CA VAL A 76 7.62 15.13 5.08
C VAL A 76 8.09 14.14 6.13
N ARG A 77 9.40 13.88 6.17
CA ARG A 77 9.98 13.04 7.23
C ARG A 77 10.16 13.83 8.54
N PRO A 78 10.07 13.18 9.72
CA PRO A 78 10.29 13.86 11.00
C PRO A 78 11.66 14.55 11.13
N GLU A 79 12.69 14.02 10.48
CA GLU A 79 14.02 14.62 10.46
C GLU A 79 14.00 16.00 9.80
N PHE A 80 13.27 16.17 8.69
CA PHE A 80 13.12 17.46 8.01
C PHE A 80 12.45 18.51 8.90
N VAL A 81 11.47 18.12 9.70
CA VAL A 81 10.82 19.01 10.68
C VAL A 81 11.81 19.44 11.77
N THR A 82 12.71 18.53 12.16
CA THR A 82 13.76 18.78 13.15
C THR A 82 14.80 19.75 12.58
N ASP A 83 15.21 19.55 11.33
CA ASP A 83 16.19 20.38 10.64
C ASP A 83 15.65 21.79 10.38
N ALA A 84 14.40 21.91 9.90
CA ALA A 84 13.75 23.20 9.72
C ALA A 84 13.59 23.96 11.04
N ALA A 85 13.25 23.26 12.14
CA ALA A 85 13.20 23.85 13.47
C ALA A 85 14.59 24.34 13.94
N ASN A 86 15.64 23.53 13.74
CA ASN A 86 17.02 23.91 14.07
C ASN A 86 17.51 25.08 13.21
N HIS A 87 17.14 25.13 11.93
CA HIS A 87 17.47 26.24 11.04
C HIS A 87 16.89 27.55 11.56
N ILE A 88 15.60 27.56 11.93
CA ILE A 88 14.96 28.74 12.53
C ILE A 88 15.68 29.16 13.82
N LEU A 89 16.06 28.20 14.66
CA LEU A 89 16.79 28.48 15.90
C LEU A 89 18.17 29.06 15.64
N HIS A 90 18.91 28.51 14.69
CA HIS A 90 20.26 28.93 14.35
C HIS A 90 20.28 30.36 13.78
N GLU A 91 19.35 30.67 12.88
CA GLU A 91 19.18 32.02 12.33
C GLU A 91 18.86 33.04 13.43
N ARG A 92 18.06 32.65 14.43
CA ARG A 92 17.68 33.55 15.53
C ARG A 92 18.75 33.71 16.60
N SER A 93 19.44 32.63 16.97
CA SER A 93 20.39 32.62 18.11
C SER A 93 21.82 32.91 17.70
N GLY A 94 22.20 32.64 16.44
CA GLY A 94 23.60 32.66 15.97
C GLY A 94 24.48 31.60 16.64
N GLN A 95 23.91 30.68 17.42
CA GLN A 95 24.63 29.66 18.19
C GLN A 95 24.32 28.27 17.66
N ALA A 96 25.36 27.61 17.12
CA ALA A 96 25.27 26.28 16.53
C ALA A 96 24.77 25.21 17.51
N ASP A 97 25.10 25.35 18.80
CA ASP A 97 24.75 24.36 19.83
C ASP A 97 23.29 24.47 20.31
N PHE A 98 22.55 25.50 19.88
CA PHE A 98 21.17 25.73 20.32
C PHE A 98 20.15 24.93 19.49
N VAL A 99 20.21 23.61 19.57
CA VAL A 99 19.35 22.69 18.79
C VAL A 99 18.17 22.13 19.58
N VAL A 100 17.11 21.68 18.90
CA VAL A 100 15.98 21.00 19.53
C VAL A 100 16.38 19.60 20.05
N GLY A 101 15.78 19.18 21.16
CA GLY A 101 16.09 17.86 21.73
C GLY A 101 15.44 16.71 20.96
N SER A 102 15.95 15.48 21.14
CA SER A 102 15.51 14.27 20.41
C SER A 102 14.00 13.97 20.48
N LYS A 103 13.31 14.37 21.55
CA LYS A 103 11.85 14.20 21.73
C LYS A 103 11.04 15.42 21.31
N TRP A 104 11.67 16.49 20.82
CA TRP A 104 10.98 17.73 20.50
C TRP A 104 10.01 17.54 19.33
N THR A 105 10.47 16.94 18.23
CA THR A 105 9.68 16.74 17.01
C THR A 105 8.43 15.89 17.25
N SER A 106 8.54 14.80 18.00
CA SER A 106 7.39 13.97 18.35
C SER A 106 6.37 14.71 19.22
N ARG A 107 6.83 15.58 20.12
CA ARG A 107 5.96 16.41 20.96
C ARG A 107 5.31 17.54 20.16
N PHE A 108 6.05 18.16 19.24
CA PHE A 108 5.57 19.20 18.33
C PHE A 108 4.43 18.66 17.45
N LEU A 109 4.68 17.55 16.73
CA LEU A 109 3.67 16.93 15.88
C LEU A 109 2.40 16.58 16.66
N ARG A 110 2.53 15.97 17.84
CA ARG A 110 1.39 15.64 18.70
C ARG A 110 0.63 16.87 19.20
N ARG A 111 1.33 17.96 19.53
CA ARG A 111 0.70 19.19 20.03
C ARG A 111 -0.13 19.89 18.95
N HIS A 112 0.31 19.79 17.69
CA HIS A 112 -0.36 20.40 16.54
C HIS A 112 -1.23 19.42 15.73
N GLY A 113 -1.46 18.21 16.23
CA GLY A 113 -2.40 17.26 15.63
C GLY A 113 -1.89 16.50 14.40
N TYR A 114 -0.57 16.51 14.13
CA TYR A 114 0.02 15.75 13.03
C TYR A 114 0.25 14.28 13.41
N PHE A 115 -0.04 13.37 12.47
CA PHE A 115 0.09 11.93 12.66
C PHE A 115 1.19 11.34 11.78
N LYS A 116 1.95 10.40 12.34
CA LYS A 116 2.91 9.61 11.56
C LYS A 116 2.17 8.45 10.90
N LYS A 117 2.18 8.39 9.57
CA LYS A 117 1.71 7.24 8.79
C LYS A 117 2.87 6.56 8.11
N LEU A 118 2.85 5.23 8.05
CA LEU A 118 3.83 4.47 7.29
C LEU A 118 3.56 4.70 5.80
N GLN A 119 4.53 5.27 5.10
CA GLN A 119 4.47 5.38 3.64
C GLN A 119 4.64 3.97 3.05
N LYS A 120 3.61 3.47 2.38
CA LYS A 120 3.73 2.24 1.58
C LYS A 120 4.53 2.58 0.32
N LYS A 121 5.55 1.78 0.00
CA LYS A 121 6.28 1.92 -1.26
C LYS A 121 5.34 1.53 -2.40
N LEU A 122 4.87 2.51 -3.15
CA LEU A 122 4.26 2.28 -4.45
C LEU A 122 5.38 2.33 -5.50
N HIS A 123 5.43 1.37 -6.42
CA HIS A 123 6.40 1.40 -7.52
C HIS A 123 6.22 2.72 -8.29
N SER A 124 7.30 3.50 -8.46
CA SER A 124 7.27 4.86 -9.05
C SER A 124 6.55 4.94 -10.41
N GLU A 125 6.53 3.83 -11.15
CA GLU A 125 5.91 3.71 -12.47
C GLU A 125 4.37 3.56 -12.41
N ARG A 126 3.79 3.14 -11.27
CA ARG A 126 2.33 3.16 -11.06
C ARG A 126 1.81 4.59 -10.90
N GLN A 127 2.57 5.44 -10.21
CA GLN A 127 2.21 6.84 -10.02
C GLN A 127 2.18 7.63 -11.34
N ALA A 128 3.01 7.26 -12.32
CA ALA A 128 2.98 7.82 -13.67
C ALA A 128 1.92 7.19 -14.59
N SER A 129 1.36 6.03 -14.22
CA SER A 129 0.31 5.31 -14.97
C SER A 129 -1.11 5.62 -14.46
N GLU A 130 -1.24 6.38 -13.37
CA GLU A 130 -2.50 6.88 -12.79
C GLU A 130 -2.95 8.23 -13.41
N ASP A 131 -2.57 8.53 -14.66
CA ASP A 131 -3.27 9.59 -15.40
C ASP A 131 -4.68 9.09 -15.72
N LEU A 132 -5.66 9.57 -14.94
CA LEU A 132 -7.08 9.25 -15.11
C LEU A 132 -7.56 9.47 -16.55
N THR A 133 -7.03 10.49 -17.23
CA THR A 133 -7.36 10.80 -18.63
C THR A 133 -6.97 9.64 -19.53
N ARG A 134 -5.75 9.14 -19.35
CA ARG A 134 -5.18 8.05 -20.14
C ARG A 134 -5.88 6.72 -19.85
N VAL A 135 -6.19 6.44 -18.58
CA VAL A 135 -6.95 5.25 -18.18
C VAL A 135 -8.34 5.28 -18.79
N ASN A 136 -9.05 6.41 -18.67
CA ASN A 136 -10.39 6.56 -19.25
C ASN A 136 -10.36 6.41 -20.77
N GLN A 137 -9.40 7.04 -21.45
CA GLN A 137 -9.26 6.93 -22.91
C GLN A 137 -8.98 5.48 -23.35
N TYR A 138 -8.18 4.74 -22.59
CA TYR A 138 -7.95 3.32 -22.85
C TYR A 138 -9.25 2.51 -22.77
N PHE A 139 -10.03 2.65 -21.70
CA PHE A 139 -11.27 1.89 -21.53
C PHE A 139 -12.36 2.30 -22.53
N GLN A 140 -12.43 3.57 -22.92
CA GLN A 140 -13.32 4.04 -23.99
C GLN A 140 -12.97 3.40 -25.33
N ASN A 141 -11.68 3.37 -25.69
CA ASN A 141 -11.21 2.73 -26.92
C ASN A 141 -11.48 1.22 -26.90
N LEU A 142 -11.26 0.57 -25.75
CA LEU A 142 -11.55 -0.85 -25.57
C LEU A 142 -13.04 -1.15 -25.75
N GLN A 143 -13.91 -0.36 -25.13
CA GLN A 143 -15.36 -0.51 -25.26
C GLN A 143 -15.82 -0.33 -26.71
N LYS A 144 -15.27 0.66 -27.41
CA LYS A 144 -15.56 0.90 -28.83
C LYS A 144 -15.21 -0.32 -29.68
N VAL A 145 -14.02 -0.88 -29.49
CA VAL A 145 -13.57 -2.08 -30.21
C VAL A 145 -14.46 -3.29 -29.92
N ILE A 146 -14.83 -3.53 -28.66
CA ILE A 146 -15.71 -4.64 -28.27
C ILE A 146 -17.06 -4.51 -29.00
N GLN A 147 -17.61 -3.30 -29.09
CA GLN A 147 -18.88 -3.03 -29.76
C GLN A 147 -18.77 -3.16 -31.29
N GLU A 148 -17.75 -2.56 -31.91
CA GLU A 148 -17.54 -2.59 -33.36
C GLU A 148 -17.30 -4.02 -33.88
N GLU A 149 -16.54 -4.81 -33.13
CA GLU A 149 -16.19 -6.17 -33.51
C GLU A 149 -17.23 -7.22 -33.07
N GLY A 150 -18.23 -6.81 -32.26
CA GLY A 150 -19.30 -7.65 -31.77
C GLY A 150 -18.84 -8.77 -30.83
N ILE A 151 -17.83 -8.51 -30.00
CA ILE A 151 -17.19 -9.53 -29.16
C ILE A 151 -18.03 -9.74 -27.89
N PRO A 152 -18.61 -10.94 -27.68
CA PRO A 152 -19.42 -11.21 -26.51
C PRO A 152 -18.54 -11.44 -25.27
N PRO A 153 -19.06 -11.27 -24.03
CA PRO A 153 -18.28 -11.42 -22.80
C PRO A 153 -17.58 -12.79 -22.65
N GLU A 154 -18.15 -13.85 -23.23
CA GLU A 154 -17.55 -15.19 -23.26
C GLU A 154 -16.22 -15.24 -24.00
N ASP A 155 -16.00 -14.32 -24.95
CA ASP A 155 -14.80 -14.24 -25.78
C ASP A 155 -13.84 -13.14 -25.34
N ILE A 156 -14.11 -12.50 -24.19
CA ILE A 156 -13.22 -11.55 -23.52
C ILE A 156 -12.48 -12.31 -22.43
N TRP A 157 -11.16 -12.47 -22.58
CA TRP A 157 -10.32 -13.24 -21.69
C TRP A 157 -9.28 -12.36 -21.00
N ASN A 158 -9.11 -12.58 -19.70
CA ASN A 158 -7.99 -12.06 -18.94
C ASN A 158 -6.97 -13.19 -18.72
N MET A 159 -5.72 -12.97 -19.13
CA MET A 159 -4.61 -13.88 -18.85
C MET A 159 -3.57 -13.21 -17.95
N ASP A 160 -3.06 -13.98 -16.99
CA ASP A 160 -1.95 -13.56 -16.14
C ASP A 160 -0.91 -14.67 -15.92
N GLU A 161 0.32 -14.26 -15.62
CA GLU A 161 1.47 -15.13 -15.33
C GLU A 161 1.91 -14.93 -13.87
N THR A 162 1.75 -15.96 -13.05
CA THR A 162 2.12 -15.93 -11.62
C THR A 162 3.35 -16.79 -11.36
N GLY A 163 4.42 -16.15 -10.90
CA GLY A 163 5.64 -16.84 -10.47
C GLY A 163 5.60 -17.22 -8.98
N PHE A 164 5.88 -18.48 -8.71
CA PHE A 164 6.09 -19.07 -7.40
C PHE A 164 7.59 -19.37 -7.22
N ARG A 165 8.15 -19.03 -6.07
CA ARG A 165 9.51 -19.43 -5.70
C ARG A 165 9.46 -20.45 -4.58
N ILE A 166 9.90 -21.66 -4.89
CA ILE A 166 10.04 -22.73 -3.90
C ILE A 166 11.17 -22.32 -2.97
N GLY A 167 10.99 -22.54 -1.66
CA GLY A 167 12.00 -22.16 -0.69
C GLY A 167 12.17 -20.65 -0.49
N VAL A 168 11.14 -19.82 -0.68
CA VAL A 168 11.16 -18.41 -0.21
C VAL A 168 10.01 -18.22 0.77
N GLY A 169 10.31 -18.28 2.06
CA GLY A 169 9.35 -17.91 3.11
C GLY A 169 9.03 -16.42 3.05
N LYS A 170 7.75 -16.05 3.15
CA LYS A 170 7.36 -14.67 3.44
C LYS A 170 7.58 -14.39 4.93
N ASP A 171 7.88 -13.13 5.28
CA ASP A 171 7.95 -12.72 6.68
C ASP A 171 6.62 -13.06 7.39
N GLN A 172 6.70 -13.87 8.44
CA GLN A 172 5.56 -14.23 9.27
C GLN A 172 5.68 -13.58 10.65
N LEU A 173 4.57 -13.04 11.15
CA LEU A 173 4.47 -12.60 12.53
C LEU A 173 4.50 -13.82 13.46
N ILE A 174 5.58 -13.96 14.22
CA ILE A 174 5.71 -14.98 15.26
C ILE A 174 5.54 -14.34 16.64
N VAL A 175 4.83 -15.03 17.53
CA VAL A 175 4.69 -14.62 18.94
C VAL A 175 5.74 -15.39 19.75
N THR A 176 6.73 -14.68 20.29
CA THR A 176 7.83 -15.28 21.10
C THR A 176 8.02 -14.52 22.41
N LYS A 177 8.29 -15.25 23.50
CA LYS A 177 8.62 -14.71 24.84
C LYS A 177 10.09 -14.35 25.02
N ARG A 178 10.94 -14.61 24.02
CA ARG A 178 12.39 -14.38 24.07
C ARG A 178 12.78 -13.30 23.06
N ASP A 179 13.61 -12.35 23.50
CA ASP A 179 14.15 -11.25 22.70
C ASP A 179 15.36 -11.74 21.88
N ARG A 180 15.11 -12.56 20.87
CA ARG A 180 16.12 -13.00 19.90
C ARG A 180 15.49 -13.13 18.53
N ALA A 181 16.24 -12.75 17.49
CA ALA A 181 15.86 -13.00 16.11
C ALA A 181 15.77 -14.51 15.87
N HIS A 182 14.63 -14.98 15.35
CA HIS A 182 14.48 -16.36 14.89
C HIS A 182 14.74 -16.37 13.39
N TYR A 183 15.80 -17.05 12.98
CA TYR A 183 16.12 -17.28 11.58
C TYR A 183 15.61 -18.66 11.21
N PHE A 184 14.67 -18.73 10.26
CA PHE A 184 14.40 -19.98 9.57
C PHE A 184 15.52 -20.22 8.57
N GLY A 185 16.14 -21.40 8.62
CA GLY A 185 16.99 -21.89 7.55
C GLY A 185 16.11 -22.07 6.32
N ILE A 186 16.15 -21.11 5.41
CA ILE A 186 15.49 -21.23 4.13
C ILE A 186 16.36 -22.16 3.27
N PRO A 187 15.82 -23.24 2.67
CA PRO A 187 16.60 -24.06 1.77
C PRO A 187 17.20 -23.20 0.65
N GLU A 188 18.48 -23.41 0.31
CA GLU A 188 19.15 -22.64 -0.75
C GLU A 188 18.53 -22.86 -2.13
N ASN A 189 17.68 -23.87 -2.27
CA ASN A 189 17.02 -24.18 -3.52
C ASN A 189 15.93 -23.15 -3.84
N ARG A 190 16.23 -22.25 -4.77
CA ARG A 190 15.38 -21.14 -5.26
C ARG A 190 14.70 -21.48 -6.58
N GLU A 191 14.30 -22.74 -6.75
CA GLU A 191 13.56 -23.19 -7.93
C GLU A 191 12.29 -22.36 -8.13
N SER A 192 12.03 -21.99 -9.39
CA SER A 192 10.86 -21.21 -9.78
C SER A 192 9.86 -22.08 -10.52
N ALA A 193 8.61 -21.98 -10.10
CA ALA A 193 7.46 -22.50 -10.82
C ALA A 193 6.63 -21.32 -11.30
N THR A 194 6.14 -21.34 -12.53
CA THR A 194 5.33 -20.25 -13.08
C THR A 194 4.03 -20.83 -13.60
N ALA A 195 2.89 -20.30 -13.19
CA ALA A 195 1.59 -20.66 -13.75
C ALA A 195 1.10 -19.56 -14.68
N ILE A 196 0.61 -19.95 -15.85
CA ILE A 196 -0.15 -19.06 -16.75
C ILE A 196 -1.60 -19.53 -16.71
N GLU A 197 -2.49 -18.62 -16.33
CA GLU A 197 -3.92 -18.87 -16.17
C GLU A 197 -4.72 -17.88 -16.98
N ALA A 198 -5.88 -18.30 -17.49
CA ALA A 198 -6.78 -17.44 -18.25
C ALA A 198 -8.24 -17.69 -17.87
N ILE A 199 -8.99 -16.60 -17.69
CA ILE A 199 -10.41 -16.60 -17.28
C ILE A 199 -11.19 -15.65 -18.20
N SER A 200 -12.35 -16.07 -18.68
CA SER A 200 -13.25 -15.25 -19.48
C SER A 200 -14.08 -14.29 -18.61
N ALA A 201 -14.63 -13.23 -19.20
CA ALA A 201 -15.54 -12.33 -18.49
C ALA A 201 -16.87 -13.00 -18.10
N SER A 202 -17.19 -14.14 -18.71
CA SER A 202 -18.33 -15.00 -18.32
C SER A 202 -17.99 -16.01 -17.21
N GLY A 203 -16.73 -16.11 -16.80
CA GLY A 203 -16.27 -17.01 -15.73
C GLY A 203 -15.80 -18.39 -16.19
N ALA A 204 -15.69 -18.64 -17.49
CA ALA A 204 -15.01 -19.84 -18.00
C ALA A 204 -13.50 -19.72 -17.75
N PHE A 205 -12.80 -20.84 -17.58
CA PHE A 205 -11.36 -20.86 -17.34
C PHE A 205 -10.65 -21.83 -18.29
N ILE A 206 -9.39 -21.54 -18.58
CA ILE A 206 -8.50 -22.43 -19.33
C ILE A 206 -7.71 -23.28 -18.35
N PRO A 207 -7.54 -24.59 -18.58
CA PRO A 207 -6.65 -25.42 -17.77
C PRO A 207 -5.27 -24.78 -17.63
N ALA A 208 -4.67 -24.86 -16.45
CA ALA A 208 -3.45 -24.15 -16.15
C ALA A 208 -2.29 -24.56 -17.09
N PHE A 209 -1.38 -23.63 -17.35
CA PHE A 209 -0.12 -23.91 -18.04
C PHE A 209 1.03 -23.67 -17.07
N LEU A 210 1.62 -24.76 -16.58
CA LEU A 210 2.66 -24.74 -15.55
C LEU A 210 4.04 -24.86 -16.19
N ILE A 211 4.90 -23.88 -15.96
CA ILE A 211 6.31 -23.89 -16.33
C ILE A 211 7.11 -24.19 -15.07
N LEU A 212 7.78 -25.34 -15.03
CA LEU A 212 8.55 -25.77 -13.85
C LEU A 212 10.04 -25.77 -14.18
N SER A 213 10.88 -25.32 -13.24
CA SER A 213 12.33 -25.40 -13.39
C SER A 213 12.83 -26.84 -13.31
N GLY A 214 13.60 -27.26 -14.30
CA GLY A 214 14.26 -28.57 -14.38
C GLY A 214 14.40 -29.05 -15.83
N GLN A 215 15.38 -29.91 -16.08
CA GLN A 215 15.64 -30.45 -17.42
C GLN A 215 14.75 -31.64 -17.75
N MET A 216 14.53 -32.54 -16.78
CA MET A 216 13.75 -33.76 -16.94
C MET A 216 12.97 -34.01 -15.66
N HIS A 217 11.66 -34.13 -15.77
CA HIS A 217 10.78 -34.47 -14.66
C HIS A 217 10.15 -35.84 -14.90
N MET A 218 9.98 -36.62 -13.83
CA MET A 218 9.27 -37.89 -13.92
C MET A 218 7.77 -37.64 -14.02
N THR A 219 7.09 -38.24 -15.00
CA THR A 219 5.64 -38.10 -15.19
C THR A 219 4.83 -38.50 -13.95
N SER A 220 5.33 -39.45 -13.16
CA SER A 220 4.70 -39.89 -11.91
C SER A 220 4.56 -38.78 -10.87
N TRP A 221 5.38 -37.72 -10.92
CA TRP A 221 5.29 -36.58 -10.01
C TRP A 221 4.00 -35.77 -10.19
N TYR A 222 3.31 -35.93 -11.32
CA TYR A 222 2.14 -35.14 -11.71
C TYR A 222 0.84 -35.94 -11.70
N GLN A 223 0.86 -37.17 -11.21
CA GLN A 223 -0.33 -38.01 -11.03
C GLN A 223 -1.08 -37.60 -9.76
N LEU A 224 -1.52 -36.34 -9.71
CA LEU A 224 -2.26 -35.77 -8.60
C LEU A 224 -3.76 -35.76 -8.94
N PRO A 225 -4.64 -36.35 -8.11
CA PRO A 225 -6.09 -36.34 -8.36
C PRO A 225 -6.70 -34.95 -8.50
N GLU A 226 -6.11 -33.94 -7.87
CA GLU A 226 -6.59 -32.56 -7.87
C GLU A 226 -6.16 -31.75 -9.09
N LEU A 227 -5.23 -32.27 -9.89
CA LEU A 227 -4.72 -31.56 -11.07
C LEU A 227 -5.64 -31.81 -12.27
N ASP A 228 -6.08 -30.73 -12.92
CA ASP A 228 -6.88 -30.84 -14.15
C ASP A 228 -6.10 -31.68 -15.20
N PRO A 229 -6.68 -32.76 -15.76
CA PRO A 229 -6.01 -33.61 -16.74
C PRO A 229 -5.53 -32.88 -18.00
N ASP A 230 -6.17 -31.77 -18.34
CA ASP A 230 -5.78 -30.92 -19.48
C ASP A 230 -4.69 -29.88 -19.10
N THR A 231 -4.21 -29.87 -17.86
CA THR A 231 -3.10 -29.02 -17.43
C THR A 231 -1.84 -29.37 -18.19
N VAL A 232 -1.21 -28.36 -18.80
CA VAL A 232 0.10 -28.53 -19.44
C VAL A 232 1.20 -28.28 -18.43
N ILE A 233 2.15 -29.22 -18.33
CA ILE A 233 3.35 -29.07 -17.52
C ILE A 233 4.57 -29.03 -18.44
N ARG A 234 5.20 -27.87 -18.54
CA ARG A 234 6.36 -27.61 -19.38
C ARG A 234 7.62 -27.45 -18.51
N PRO A 235 8.47 -28.48 -18.39
CA PRO A 235 9.77 -28.34 -17.73
C PRO A 235 10.70 -27.45 -18.57
N THR A 236 11.43 -26.56 -17.91
CA THR A 236 12.42 -25.68 -18.53
C THR A 236 13.63 -25.53 -17.62
N PRO A 237 14.87 -25.39 -18.12
CA PRO A 237 16.03 -25.23 -17.25
C PRO A 237 15.96 -24.02 -16.31
N THR A 238 15.22 -22.97 -16.69
CA THR A 238 15.17 -21.68 -15.97
C THR A 238 13.87 -21.44 -15.21
N GLY A 239 12.79 -22.15 -15.52
CA GLY A 239 11.45 -21.92 -14.94
C GLY A 239 10.73 -20.67 -15.45
N TYR A 240 11.26 -20.01 -16.49
CA TYR A 240 10.69 -18.79 -17.08
C TYR A 240 10.12 -19.04 -18.48
N SER A 241 9.11 -18.27 -18.85
CA SER A 241 8.56 -18.25 -20.21
C SER A 241 9.57 -17.70 -21.23
N ASN A 242 9.64 -18.29 -22.43
CA ASN A 242 10.33 -17.78 -23.62
C ASN A 242 9.32 -17.63 -24.79
N ASP A 243 9.79 -17.27 -25.99
CA ASP A 243 8.90 -17.04 -27.13
C ASP A 243 8.22 -18.34 -27.61
N GLU A 244 8.93 -19.47 -27.56
CA GLU A 244 8.40 -20.80 -27.92
C GLU A 244 7.30 -21.23 -26.94
N ILE A 245 7.55 -21.13 -25.64
CA ILE A 245 6.57 -21.44 -24.58
C ILE A 245 5.36 -20.50 -24.67
N SER A 246 5.59 -19.23 -25.05
CA SER A 246 4.48 -18.29 -25.26
C SER A 246 3.60 -18.71 -26.44
N LEU A 247 4.18 -19.26 -27.51
CA LEU A 247 3.43 -19.80 -28.64
C LEU A 247 2.68 -21.08 -28.26
N GLU A 248 3.30 -21.99 -27.52
CA GLU A 248 2.63 -23.20 -27.02
C GLU A 248 1.47 -22.86 -26.09
N TRP A 249 1.63 -21.85 -25.23
CA TRP A 249 0.53 -21.36 -24.42
C TRP A 249 -0.60 -20.80 -25.30
N LEU A 250 -0.30 -20.08 -26.39
CA LEU A 250 -1.31 -19.59 -27.33
C LEU A 250 -2.07 -20.76 -28.00
N GLN A 251 -1.39 -21.83 -28.38
CA GLN A 251 -2.00 -23.03 -28.94
C GLN A 251 -2.89 -23.74 -27.92
N HIS A 252 -2.42 -23.84 -26.67
CA HIS A 252 -3.22 -24.36 -25.54
C HIS A 252 -4.46 -23.51 -25.30
N PHE A 253 -4.28 -22.19 -25.22
CA PHE A 253 -5.38 -21.23 -25.08
C PHE A 253 -6.40 -21.39 -26.21
N ASP A 254 -5.96 -21.48 -27.47
CA ASP A 254 -6.85 -21.64 -28.62
C ASP A 254 -7.66 -22.93 -28.53
N LYS A 255 -6.99 -24.06 -28.31
CA LYS A 255 -7.62 -25.39 -28.17
C LYS A 255 -8.72 -25.41 -27.10
N HIS A 256 -8.49 -24.77 -25.96
CA HIS A 256 -9.41 -24.84 -24.82
C HIS A 256 -10.48 -23.75 -24.84
N SER A 257 -10.17 -22.54 -25.31
CA SER A 257 -11.15 -21.46 -25.44
C SER A 257 -12.09 -21.65 -26.63
N ALA A 258 -11.68 -22.35 -27.69
CA ALA A 258 -12.53 -22.66 -28.84
C ALA A 258 -13.81 -23.42 -28.45
N LYS A 259 -13.75 -24.26 -27.40
CA LYS A 259 -14.90 -25.02 -26.90
C LYS A 259 -16.03 -24.14 -26.35
N THR A 260 -15.67 -22.96 -25.84
CA THR A 260 -16.60 -22.01 -25.20
C THR A 260 -16.84 -20.77 -26.05
N SER A 261 -16.17 -20.66 -27.20
CA SER A 261 -16.20 -19.47 -28.05
C SER A 261 -17.58 -19.27 -28.68
N ARG A 262 -18.11 -18.05 -28.64
CA ARG A 262 -19.40 -17.71 -29.27
C ARG A 262 -19.27 -16.88 -30.54
N SER A 263 -18.07 -16.42 -30.85
CA SER A 263 -17.74 -15.69 -32.06
C SER A 263 -16.43 -16.21 -32.67
N SER A 264 -16.14 -15.74 -33.90
CA SER A 264 -14.86 -16.00 -34.59
C SER A 264 -13.71 -15.12 -34.09
N LYS A 265 -13.97 -14.21 -33.13
CA LYS A 265 -13.00 -13.23 -32.64
C LYS A 265 -12.86 -13.32 -31.12
N ARG A 266 -11.62 -13.45 -30.64
CA ARG A 266 -11.34 -13.52 -29.20
C ARG A 266 -10.41 -12.39 -28.79
N LEU A 267 -10.77 -11.73 -27.70
CA LEU A 267 -9.99 -10.65 -27.12
C LEU A 267 -9.30 -11.16 -25.87
N SER A 268 -7.97 -11.09 -25.84
CA SER A 268 -7.19 -11.43 -24.64
C SER A 268 -6.42 -10.21 -24.15
N SER A 269 -6.64 -9.82 -22.90
CA SER A 269 -5.81 -8.82 -22.22
C SER A 269 -4.75 -9.53 -21.39
N ARG A 270 -3.48 -9.16 -21.58
CA ARG A 270 -2.38 -9.58 -20.72
C ARG A 270 -1.89 -8.38 -19.91
N TRP A 271 -1.97 -8.49 -18.59
CA TRP A 271 -1.45 -7.48 -17.65
C TRP A 271 0.00 -7.78 -17.27
N SER A 272 0.91 -7.80 -18.24
CA SER A 272 2.34 -7.89 -17.93
C SER A 272 3.19 -7.10 -18.92
N ARG A 273 4.23 -6.45 -18.40
CA ARG A 273 5.25 -5.76 -19.20
C ARG A 273 5.98 -6.81 -20.05
N LEU A 274 5.69 -6.88 -21.35
CA LEU A 274 6.55 -7.63 -22.28
C LEU A 274 7.96 -7.03 -22.17
N SER A 275 8.94 -7.86 -21.85
CA SER A 275 10.34 -7.55 -22.09
C SER A 275 10.49 -7.17 -23.58
N PRO A 276 11.20 -6.09 -23.94
CA PRO A 276 11.32 -5.62 -25.33
C PRO A 276 11.93 -6.64 -26.31
N TYR A 277 12.35 -7.81 -25.82
CA TYR A 277 12.96 -8.90 -26.58
C TYR A 277 11.99 -10.01 -27.02
N LYS A 278 10.73 -10.03 -26.56
CA LYS A 278 9.76 -11.07 -26.96
C LYS A 278 8.92 -10.58 -28.13
N THR A 279 9.24 -11.01 -29.35
CA THR A 279 8.51 -10.61 -30.57
C THR A 279 7.82 -11.83 -31.16
N VAL A 280 6.58 -12.09 -30.74
CA VAL A 280 5.71 -13.04 -31.45
C VAL A 280 4.98 -12.26 -32.54
N HIS A 281 5.33 -12.54 -33.80
CA HIS A 281 4.64 -12.03 -34.98
C HIS A 281 3.32 -12.77 -35.18
N SER A 282 2.25 -12.26 -34.57
CA SER A 282 0.87 -12.44 -35.04
C SER A 282 0.21 -11.06 -35.01
N VAL A 283 -0.51 -10.69 -36.07
CA VAL A 283 -0.99 -9.32 -36.39
C VAL A 283 -1.46 -8.54 -35.17
N LEU A 284 -0.53 -7.79 -34.57
CA LEU A 284 -0.70 -6.99 -33.35
C LEU A 284 -0.68 -5.52 -33.77
N ARG A 285 -1.82 -4.83 -33.65
CA ARG A 285 -1.79 -3.35 -33.59
C ARG A 285 -1.15 -2.94 -32.27
N ARG A 286 0.17 -2.77 -32.29
CA ARG A 286 0.96 -2.24 -31.16
C ARG A 286 0.66 -0.76 -31.03
N THR A 287 -0.27 -0.37 -30.16
CA THR A 287 -0.36 1.02 -29.70
C THR A 287 0.87 1.30 -28.84
N ARG A 288 1.88 1.94 -29.46
CA ARG A 288 3.03 2.48 -28.73
C ARG A 288 2.50 3.50 -27.75
N HIS A 289 2.57 3.20 -26.46
CA HIS A 289 2.88 4.05 -25.30
C HIS A 289 2.34 3.33 -24.05
N TYR A 290 3.24 2.96 -23.12
CA TYR A 290 3.06 2.27 -21.83
C TYR A 290 1.83 1.35 -21.62
N SER A 291 2.10 0.05 -21.83
CA SER A 291 1.84 -1.14 -20.97
C SER A 291 0.43 -1.61 -20.58
N ILE A 292 -0.48 -1.70 -21.55
CA ILE A 292 -1.40 -2.85 -21.62
C ILE A 292 -1.25 -3.48 -23.02
N CYS A 293 -0.80 -4.73 -23.08
CA CYS A 293 -0.73 -5.47 -24.34
C CYS A 293 -2.08 -6.15 -24.56
N LEU A 294 -2.90 -5.56 -25.43
CA LEU A 294 -4.11 -6.19 -25.93
C LEU A 294 -3.71 -7.14 -27.06
N TRP A 295 -3.97 -8.43 -26.88
CA TRP A 295 -3.86 -9.43 -27.94
C TRP A 295 -5.25 -9.61 -28.53
N MET A 296 -5.43 -9.12 -29.75
CA MET A 296 -6.63 -9.42 -30.52
C MET A 296 -6.28 -10.58 -31.43
N LEU A 297 -6.74 -11.78 -31.07
CA LEU A 297 -6.43 -12.99 -31.81
C LEU A 297 -7.55 -13.29 -32.79
N TRP A 298 -7.19 -13.34 -34.06
CA TRP A 298 -8.09 -13.69 -35.14
C TRP A 298 -7.94 -15.18 -35.42
N PHE A 299 -8.97 -15.95 -35.08
CA PHE A 299 -9.01 -17.37 -35.36
C PHE A 299 -10.13 -17.63 -36.37
N SER A 300 -9.75 -17.90 -37.61
CA SER A 300 -10.71 -18.28 -38.65
C SER A 300 -11.10 -19.73 -38.43
N SER A 301 -12.32 -19.97 -37.95
CA SER A 301 -12.93 -21.30 -37.95
C SER A 301 -13.20 -21.70 -39.40
N ARG A 302 -12.54 -22.74 -39.89
CA ARG A 302 -13.02 -23.51 -41.05
C ARG A 302 -13.95 -24.61 -40.57
#